data_AF-E6PLW6-F1
#
_entry.id   AF-E6PLW6-F1
#
_cell.length_a   1.000
_cell.length_b   1.000
_cell.length_c   1.000
_cell.angle_alpha   90.00
_cell.angle_beta   90.00
_cell.angle_gamma   90.00
#
_symmetry.space_group_name_H-M   'P 1'
#
loop_
_entity.id
_entity.type
_entity.pdbx_description
1 polymer ?
#
loop_
_entity_poly.entity_id
_entity_poly.type
_entity_poly.pdbx_seq_one_letter_code
_entity_poly.pdbx_strand_id
1 'polypeptide(L)'
;MFAASLQHRAAARAPAATSSIDIASTMPSQPLHTLSLPTSPPPPPPTSTPSRGSMATPLLPHSMRLLERGWLSANNIVFLDDARTASVVDTGYVLHAAQTVALVRHALGGRQLARIVNTHLHSDHCGGNAALQLAFGGAAHCAVTVPAGELRAVNNWDEDALSFRSTGQQAAGFSAAAGMAAGDLLQLGGMPWRVHAAPGHDPHALMLFQHDARLLISGDALWEHGFGVVFPEMVGESGFAATRSTLDAIAALAPAAVIPGHGAVFTDVAAALARARSRLGVFEASPERHARHGLRVLLKFQLLQQPEGVARDDLRAWFCDAELVARAARHFWPNLTLDALFSETLDALFLASAASRRDHLVCNADPA
;
A
#
# COMPACT_ATOMS: atom_id res chain seq x y z
N MET A 1 1.03 14.76 -63.25
CA MET A 1 -0.04 15.35 -64.07
C MET A 1 -1.25 15.56 -63.17
N PHE A 2 -1.69 16.83 -63.05
CA PHE A 2 -2.95 17.38 -62.47
C PHE A 2 -3.30 16.98 -61.02
N ALA A 3 -3.30 17.82 -59.97
CA ALA A 3 -3.51 19.27 -59.75
C ALA A 3 -4.92 19.81 -60.04
N ALA A 4 -5.70 20.07 -58.98
CA ALA A 4 -6.69 21.16 -58.78
C ALA A 4 -7.19 21.05 -57.31
N SER A 5 -6.94 21.96 -56.35
CA SER A 5 -7.24 23.39 -56.22
C SER A 5 -8.73 23.74 -56.34
N LEU A 6 -9.36 24.10 -55.22
CA LEU A 6 -10.35 25.19 -55.17
C LEU A 6 -10.47 25.77 -53.76
N GLN A 7 -10.35 27.10 -53.72
CA GLN A 7 -10.25 27.99 -52.57
C GLN A 7 -11.62 28.41 -52.00
N HIS A 8 -11.57 28.82 -50.72
CA HIS A 8 -12.30 29.90 -50.04
C HIS A 8 -13.73 30.29 -50.45
N ARG A 9 -14.61 30.29 -49.43
CA ARG A 9 -15.43 31.47 -49.10
C ARG A 9 -15.54 31.64 -47.58
N ALA A 10 -15.01 32.77 -47.10
CA ALA A 10 -15.29 33.36 -45.81
C ALA A 10 -16.62 34.12 -45.86
N ALA A 11 -17.39 34.08 -44.77
CA ALA A 11 -18.45 35.06 -44.51
C ALA A 11 -18.41 35.41 -43.02
N ALA A 12 -18.02 36.66 -42.75
CA ALA A 12 -18.00 37.30 -41.45
C ALA A 12 -19.43 37.66 -40.99
N ARG A 13 -19.70 37.53 -39.70
CA ARG A 13 -20.74 38.30 -39.00
C ARG A 13 -20.20 38.71 -37.63
N ALA A 14 -20.11 40.01 -37.41
CA ALA A 14 -19.71 40.68 -36.17
C ALA A 14 -20.98 41.09 -35.37
N PRO A 15 -20.88 41.79 -34.23
CA PRO A 15 -21.28 41.31 -32.91
C PRO A 15 -22.58 41.93 -32.40
N ALA A 16 -23.25 41.28 -31.45
CA ALA A 16 -24.38 41.86 -30.72
C ALA A 16 -23.92 42.31 -29.31
N ALA A 17 -24.41 43.49 -28.95
CA ALA A 17 -23.93 44.34 -27.88
C ALA A 17 -24.45 43.98 -26.47
N THR A 18 -23.64 44.42 -25.52
CA THR A 18 -23.85 44.78 -24.11
C THR A 18 -25.28 45.05 -23.64
N SER A 19 -25.63 44.52 -22.47
CA SER A 19 -26.46 45.23 -21.49
C SER A 19 -25.88 45.07 -20.08
N SER A 20 -25.52 46.21 -19.51
CA SER A 20 -24.97 46.40 -18.17
C SER A 20 -26.13 46.48 -17.19
N ILE A 21 -26.04 45.80 -16.05
CA ILE A 21 -26.88 46.08 -14.88
C ILE A 21 -25.94 46.39 -13.72
N ASP A 22 -25.83 47.68 -13.43
CA ASP A 22 -25.32 48.25 -12.19
C ASP A 22 -26.37 48.04 -11.08
N ILE A 23 -25.99 47.37 -10.00
CA ILE A 23 -26.61 47.56 -8.68
C ILE A 23 -25.51 47.56 -7.64
N ALA A 24 -25.10 48.76 -7.26
CA ALA A 24 -24.31 49.02 -6.06
C ALA A 24 -25.24 49.36 -4.88
N SER A 25 -24.87 48.79 -3.73
CA SER A 25 -25.13 49.27 -2.35
C SER A 25 -26.57 49.27 -1.83
N THR A 26 -26.87 48.32 -0.94
CA THR A 26 -27.08 48.58 0.51
C THR A 26 -27.39 47.26 1.22
N MET A 27 -26.69 46.95 2.34
CA MET A 27 -27.20 46.29 3.55
C MET A 27 -26.02 45.98 4.52
N PRO A 28 -26.28 45.83 5.83
CA PRO A 28 -25.46 46.41 6.89
C PRO A 28 -24.33 45.51 7.42
N SER A 29 -23.31 46.18 7.93
CA SER A 29 -22.21 45.65 8.73
C SER A 29 -22.70 45.00 10.03
N GLN A 30 -22.42 43.70 10.18
CA GLN A 30 -22.40 43.01 11.47
C GLN A 30 -21.00 42.42 11.71
N PRO A 31 -20.50 42.43 12.96
CA PRO A 31 -19.15 41.97 13.27
C PRO A 31 -19.03 40.45 13.17
N LEU A 32 -18.00 39.98 12.46
CA LEU A 32 -17.58 38.59 12.43
C LEU A 32 -17.12 38.17 13.83
N HIS A 33 -17.84 37.26 14.46
CA HIS A 33 -17.31 36.48 15.58
C HIS A 33 -16.17 35.61 15.06
N THR A 34 -14.95 35.90 15.50
CA THR A 34 -13.77 35.05 15.35
C THR A 34 -13.98 33.74 16.11
N LEU A 35 -14.27 32.67 15.39
CA LEU A 35 -14.09 31.31 15.88
C LEU A 35 -12.61 30.95 15.75
N SER A 36 -11.88 31.02 16.86
CA SER A 36 -10.51 30.50 16.98
C SER A 36 -10.53 28.99 16.76
N LEU A 37 -9.92 28.54 15.66
CA LEU A 37 -9.54 27.14 15.46
C LEU A 37 -8.34 26.83 16.38
N PRO A 38 -8.35 25.71 17.13
CA PRO A 38 -7.21 25.33 17.95
C PRO A 38 -6.02 24.91 17.06
N THR A 39 -4.98 25.72 17.04
CA THR A 39 -3.70 25.50 16.36
C THR A 39 -2.77 24.62 17.19
N SER A 40 -3.08 23.35 17.34
CA SER A 40 -2.13 22.39 17.91
C SER A 40 -2.06 21.14 17.04
N PRO A 41 -0.87 20.77 16.53
CA PRO A 41 -0.69 19.50 15.84
C PRO A 41 -0.97 18.34 16.81
N PRO A 42 -1.44 17.17 16.31
CA PRO A 42 -1.50 15.97 17.14
C PRO A 42 -0.10 15.67 17.69
N PRO A 43 0.03 15.19 18.94
CA PRO A 43 1.33 14.90 19.51
C PRO A 43 2.06 13.84 18.65
N PRO A 44 3.38 13.96 18.48
CA PRO A 44 4.16 12.89 17.87
C PRO A 44 3.99 11.60 18.69
N PRO A 45 4.06 10.41 18.07
CA PRO A 45 4.14 9.16 18.83
C PRO A 45 5.30 9.26 19.83
N PRO A 46 5.15 8.75 21.06
CA PRO A 46 6.21 8.83 22.04
C PRO A 46 7.46 8.16 21.49
N THR A 47 8.56 8.91 21.47
CA THR A 47 9.92 8.40 21.30
C THR A 47 10.22 7.48 22.48
N SER A 48 9.94 6.19 22.32
CA SER A 48 10.46 5.20 23.23
C SER A 48 11.95 5.04 22.93
N THR A 49 12.79 5.74 23.70
CA THR A 49 14.02 5.12 24.18
C THR A 49 13.60 3.76 24.78
N PRO A 50 14.33 2.65 24.54
CA PRO A 50 13.93 1.36 25.09
C PRO A 50 14.02 1.44 26.62
N SER A 51 12.89 1.75 27.25
CA SER A 51 12.61 1.32 28.60
C SER A 51 12.79 -0.19 28.58
N ARG A 52 13.76 -0.69 29.35
CA ARG A 52 13.94 -2.12 29.62
C ARG A 52 12.77 -2.64 30.46
N GLY A 53 11.56 -2.57 29.91
CA GLY A 53 10.46 -3.47 30.22
C GLY A 53 10.44 -4.49 29.11
N SER A 54 10.94 -5.69 29.38
CA SER A 54 10.81 -6.83 28.46
C SER A 54 9.31 -7.14 28.33
N MET A 55 8.65 -6.53 27.35
CA MET A 55 7.42 -7.09 26.81
C MET A 55 7.87 -8.32 26.02
N ALA A 56 7.56 -9.50 26.55
CA ALA A 56 7.91 -10.75 25.89
C ALA A 56 7.34 -10.72 24.47
N THR A 57 8.22 -10.77 23.46
CA THR A 57 7.79 -11.01 22.08
C THR A 57 6.89 -12.25 22.10
N PRO A 58 5.66 -12.18 21.57
CA PRO A 58 4.78 -13.34 21.53
C PRO A 58 5.54 -14.51 20.89
N LEU A 59 5.61 -15.63 21.61
CA LEU A 59 6.29 -16.82 21.09
C LEU A 59 5.52 -17.32 19.87
N LEU A 60 6.10 -17.11 18.69
CA LEU A 60 5.65 -17.77 17.47
C LEU A 60 5.83 -19.29 17.62
N PRO A 61 4.96 -20.10 17.00
CA PRO A 61 5.14 -21.55 16.93
C PRO A 61 6.55 -21.94 16.48
N HIS A 62 7.09 -23.04 17.00
CA HIS A 62 8.46 -23.47 16.68
C HIS A 62 8.71 -23.75 15.20
N SER A 63 7.65 -24.01 14.43
CA SER A 63 7.69 -24.17 12.96
C SER A 63 7.64 -22.84 12.21
N MET A 64 7.55 -21.69 12.87
CA MET A 64 7.45 -20.37 12.25
C MET A 64 8.66 -19.49 12.54
N ARG A 65 9.09 -18.71 11.55
CA ARG A 65 10.09 -17.64 11.69
C ARG A 65 9.57 -16.39 11.01
N LEU A 66 9.56 -15.28 11.74
CA LEU A 66 9.30 -13.97 11.17
C LEU A 66 10.63 -13.34 10.75
N LEU A 67 10.70 -12.89 9.50
CA LEU A 67 11.74 -12.01 9.02
C LEU A 67 11.13 -10.61 8.95
N GLU A 68 11.28 -9.84 10.02
CA GLU A 68 10.80 -8.46 10.07
C GLU A 68 11.63 -7.60 9.09
N ARG A 69 10.95 -6.80 8.27
CA ARG A 69 11.58 -6.00 7.22
C ARG A 69 11.32 -4.50 7.43
N GLY A 70 12.15 -3.67 6.80
CA GLY A 70 11.93 -2.23 6.76
C GLY A 70 10.83 -1.85 5.77
N TRP A 71 10.37 -0.60 5.83
CA TRP A 71 9.13 -0.12 5.20
C TRP A 71 8.99 -0.33 3.68
N LEU A 72 10.09 -0.51 2.94
CA LEU A 72 10.03 -0.81 1.51
C LEU A 72 9.59 -2.26 1.23
N SER A 73 9.82 -3.19 2.15
CA SER A 73 9.51 -4.60 1.97
C SER A 73 8.56 -5.08 3.06
N ALA A 74 7.49 -5.77 2.68
CA ALA A 74 6.70 -6.50 3.64
C ALA A 74 7.52 -7.61 4.33
N ASN A 75 7.10 -7.92 5.55
CA ASN A 75 7.56 -9.04 6.35
C ASN A 75 7.47 -10.35 5.58
N ASN A 76 8.42 -11.25 5.82
CA ASN A 76 8.36 -12.62 5.29
C ASN A 76 8.07 -13.58 6.44
N ILE A 77 7.04 -14.40 6.33
CA ILE A 77 6.71 -15.42 7.34
C ILE A 77 7.13 -16.79 6.81
N VAL A 78 8.21 -17.33 7.34
CA VAL A 78 8.76 -18.63 6.94
C VAL A 78 8.19 -19.73 7.81
N PHE A 79 7.74 -20.80 7.17
CA PHE A 79 7.15 -21.99 7.77
C PHE A 79 8.02 -23.21 7.49
N LEU A 80 8.44 -23.91 8.53
CA LEU A 80 9.12 -25.21 8.45
C LEU A 80 8.04 -26.30 8.42
N ASP A 81 7.59 -26.66 7.22
CA ASP A 81 6.44 -27.55 7.02
C ASP A 81 6.73 -28.97 7.51
N ASP A 82 7.92 -29.49 7.21
CA ASP A 82 8.41 -30.78 7.67
C ASP A 82 9.96 -30.81 7.78
N ALA A 83 10.56 -32.00 7.79
CA ALA A 83 12.02 -32.16 7.87
C ALA A 83 12.77 -31.75 6.58
N ARG A 84 12.08 -31.67 5.45
CA ARG A 84 12.62 -31.48 4.09
C ARG A 84 12.09 -30.23 3.41
N THR A 85 10.85 -29.82 3.69
CA THR A 85 10.18 -28.73 2.97
C THR A 85 9.78 -27.57 3.87
N ALA A 86 9.60 -26.42 3.23
CA ALA A 86 9.20 -25.18 3.87
C ALA A 86 8.39 -24.31 2.91
N SER A 87 7.64 -23.38 3.50
CA SER A 87 6.84 -22.38 2.81
C SER A 87 7.22 -20.97 3.27
N VAL A 88 6.92 -19.96 2.46
CA VAL A 88 7.01 -18.55 2.88
C VAL A 88 5.75 -17.79 2.48
N VAL A 89 5.27 -16.93 3.38
CA VAL A 89 4.23 -15.94 3.08
C VAL A 89 4.87 -14.58 2.87
N ASP A 90 4.57 -13.97 1.72
CA ASP A 90 5.10 -12.70 1.21
C ASP A 90 6.64 -12.63 1.09
N THR A 91 7.15 -11.82 0.17
CA THR A 91 8.55 -11.90 -0.30
C THR A 91 9.27 -10.55 -0.42
N GLY A 92 8.68 -9.47 0.08
CA GLY A 92 9.31 -8.15 0.07
C GLY A 92 9.36 -7.51 -1.32
N TYR A 93 10.06 -6.39 -1.44
CA TYR A 93 10.21 -5.65 -2.69
C TYR A 93 11.33 -6.17 -3.60
N VAL A 94 11.21 -5.92 -4.91
CA VAL A 94 12.13 -6.43 -5.94
C VAL A 94 13.57 -5.96 -5.77
N LEU A 95 13.80 -4.71 -5.32
CA LEU A 95 15.16 -4.20 -5.06
C LEU A 95 15.85 -4.95 -3.90
N HIS A 96 15.07 -5.58 -3.02
CA HIS A 96 15.56 -6.41 -1.93
C HIS A 96 15.52 -7.91 -2.26
N ALA A 97 15.29 -8.32 -3.51
CA ALA A 97 15.12 -9.73 -3.89
C ALA A 97 16.32 -10.61 -3.50
N ALA A 98 17.56 -10.15 -3.73
CA ALA A 98 18.76 -10.89 -3.33
C ALA A 98 18.85 -11.03 -1.80
N GLN A 99 18.51 -9.97 -1.05
CA GLN A 99 18.45 -10.01 0.40
C GLN A 99 17.36 -10.98 0.89
N THR A 100 16.16 -10.95 0.28
CA THR A 100 15.08 -11.89 0.58
C THR A 100 15.53 -13.33 0.37
N VAL A 101 16.17 -13.65 -0.75
CA VAL A 101 16.70 -15.01 -1.00
C VAL A 101 17.67 -15.44 0.09
N ALA A 102 18.59 -14.56 0.50
CA ALA A 102 19.57 -14.86 1.54
C ALA A 102 18.90 -15.10 2.92
N LEU A 103 17.98 -14.22 3.32
CA LEU A 103 17.27 -14.31 4.60
C LEU A 103 16.39 -15.56 4.67
N VAL A 104 15.59 -15.82 3.62
CA VAL A 104 14.76 -17.01 3.53
C VAL A 104 15.62 -18.25 3.59
N ARG A 105 16.66 -18.37 2.75
CA ARG A 105 17.56 -19.54 2.73
C ARG A 105 18.18 -19.83 4.10
N HIS A 106 18.57 -18.79 4.84
CA HIS A 106 19.06 -18.95 6.21
C HIS A 106 17.96 -19.50 7.13
N ALA A 107 16.76 -18.92 7.09
CA ALA A 107 15.63 -19.34 7.92
C ALA A 107 15.16 -20.79 7.63
N LEU A 108 15.34 -21.29 6.40
CA LEU A 108 14.98 -22.66 6.03
C LEU A 108 15.82 -23.75 6.74
N GLY A 109 17.03 -23.40 7.20
CA GLY A 109 17.93 -24.36 7.86
C GLY A 109 18.20 -25.61 7.00
N GLY A 110 18.38 -25.45 5.69
CA GLY A 110 18.66 -26.53 4.74
C GLY A 110 17.46 -27.20 4.09
N ARG A 111 16.22 -26.78 4.39
CA ARG A 111 15.00 -27.27 3.71
C ARG A 111 14.85 -26.70 2.30
N GLN A 112 14.15 -27.44 1.45
CA GLN A 112 13.67 -26.96 0.15
C GLN A 112 12.49 -26.01 0.36
N LEU A 113 12.55 -24.82 -0.24
CA LEU A 113 11.38 -23.95 -0.34
C LEU A 113 10.44 -24.56 -1.38
N ALA A 114 9.33 -25.13 -0.93
CA ALA A 114 8.36 -25.80 -1.80
C ALA A 114 7.22 -24.86 -2.22
N ARG A 115 6.89 -23.87 -1.39
CA ARG A 115 5.76 -22.96 -1.63
C ARG A 115 6.06 -21.51 -1.26
N ILE A 116 5.56 -20.60 -2.09
CA ILE A 116 5.38 -19.18 -1.77
C ILE A 116 3.88 -18.91 -1.76
N VAL A 117 3.40 -18.17 -0.77
CA VAL A 117 2.00 -17.74 -0.66
C VAL A 117 1.97 -16.22 -0.57
N ASN A 118 1.17 -15.55 -1.38
CA ASN A 118 1.03 -14.10 -1.29
C ASN A 118 -0.30 -13.72 -0.63
N THR A 119 -0.27 -12.82 0.35
CA THR A 119 -1.48 -12.26 0.94
C THR A 119 -2.23 -11.39 -0.07
N HIS A 120 -1.49 -10.62 -0.87
CA HIS A 120 -1.93 -9.81 -2.00
C HIS A 120 -0.74 -9.48 -2.89
N LEU A 121 -0.97 -8.82 -4.03
CA LEU A 121 0.04 -8.62 -5.08
C LEU A 121 0.54 -7.18 -5.24
N HIS A 122 0.60 -6.41 -4.14
CA HIS A 122 1.44 -5.23 -4.16
C HIS A 122 2.93 -5.60 -4.22
N SER A 123 3.70 -4.73 -4.87
CA SER A 123 5.09 -4.98 -5.26
C SER A 123 6.02 -5.30 -4.08
N ASP A 124 5.73 -4.76 -2.90
CA ASP A 124 6.44 -5.00 -1.65
C ASP A 124 6.04 -6.29 -0.94
N HIS A 125 5.00 -6.98 -1.40
CA HIS A 125 4.57 -8.29 -0.92
C HIS A 125 4.98 -9.43 -1.84
N CYS A 126 5.13 -9.18 -3.15
CA CYS A 126 5.43 -10.22 -4.14
C CYS A 126 6.78 -10.04 -4.89
N GLY A 127 7.51 -8.94 -4.66
CA GLY A 127 8.71 -8.58 -5.41
C GLY A 127 9.87 -9.59 -5.32
N GLY A 128 9.92 -10.41 -4.27
CA GLY A 128 10.90 -11.49 -4.13
C GLY A 128 10.48 -12.83 -4.76
N ASN A 129 9.26 -12.95 -5.28
CA ASN A 129 8.71 -14.22 -5.78
C ASN A 129 9.57 -14.83 -6.89
N ALA A 130 9.87 -14.05 -7.93
CA ALA A 130 10.64 -14.53 -9.08
C ALA A 130 12.05 -15.00 -8.67
N ALA A 131 12.72 -14.24 -7.80
CA ALA A 131 14.06 -14.57 -7.33
C ALA A 131 14.09 -15.83 -6.45
N LEU A 132 13.11 -15.99 -5.55
CA LEU A 132 12.98 -17.20 -4.75
C LEU A 132 12.63 -18.40 -5.62
N GLN A 133 11.67 -18.27 -6.54
CA GLN A 133 11.31 -19.34 -7.45
C GLN A 133 12.53 -19.81 -8.24
N LEU A 134 13.31 -18.90 -8.83
CA LEU A 134 14.56 -19.22 -9.52
C LEU A 134 15.60 -19.90 -8.60
N ALA A 135 15.85 -19.32 -7.42
CA ALA A 135 16.88 -19.80 -6.50
C ALA A 135 16.60 -21.18 -5.89
N PHE A 136 15.35 -21.65 -5.98
CA PHE A 136 14.87 -22.90 -5.40
C PHE A 136 14.36 -23.90 -6.45
N GLY A 137 14.83 -23.80 -7.71
CA GLY A 137 14.61 -24.81 -8.75
C GLY A 137 13.50 -24.48 -9.76
N GLY A 138 13.00 -23.25 -9.77
CA GLY A 138 11.94 -22.80 -10.67
C GLY A 138 10.54 -23.25 -10.22
N ALA A 139 9.54 -22.96 -11.06
CA ALA A 139 8.13 -23.19 -10.76
C ALA A 139 7.77 -24.67 -10.51
N ALA A 140 8.57 -25.60 -11.02
CA ALA A 140 8.40 -27.03 -10.79
C ALA A 140 8.73 -27.46 -9.35
N HIS A 141 9.57 -26.71 -8.63
CA HIS A 141 10.06 -27.04 -7.30
C HIS A 141 9.66 -26.03 -6.22
N CYS A 142 9.29 -24.82 -6.61
CA CYS A 142 8.81 -23.75 -5.74
C CYS A 142 7.51 -23.17 -6.32
N ALA A 143 6.38 -23.69 -5.85
CA ALA A 143 5.05 -23.33 -6.33
C ALA A 143 4.58 -22.03 -5.67
N VAL A 144 4.16 -21.05 -6.48
CA VAL A 144 3.57 -19.80 -5.98
C VAL A 144 2.05 -19.93 -5.95
N THR A 145 1.44 -19.56 -4.84
CA THR A 145 -0.01 -19.44 -4.65
C THR A 145 -0.38 -17.98 -4.40
N VAL A 146 -1.30 -17.44 -5.19
CA VAL A 146 -1.71 -16.02 -5.15
C VAL A 146 -3.22 -15.91 -4.91
N PRO A 147 -3.78 -14.72 -4.65
CA PRO A 147 -5.24 -14.54 -4.65
C PRO A 147 -5.86 -15.02 -5.97
N ALA A 148 -6.94 -15.80 -5.89
CA ALA A 148 -7.57 -16.43 -7.05
C ALA A 148 -8.07 -15.41 -8.09
N GLY A 149 -8.46 -14.21 -7.66
CA GLY A 149 -8.89 -13.12 -8.54
C GLY A 149 -7.78 -12.60 -9.47
N GLU A 150 -6.52 -12.76 -9.07
CA GLU A 150 -5.36 -12.22 -9.80
C GLU A 150 -4.53 -13.30 -10.49
N LEU A 151 -4.86 -14.59 -10.30
CA LEU A 151 -4.11 -15.71 -10.87
C LEU A 151 -3.88 -15.59 -12.39
N ARG A 152 -4.92 -15.17 -13.12
CA ARG A 152 -4.83 -14.98 -14.57
C ARG A 152 -3.92 -13.80 -14.93
N ALA A 153 -4.03 -12.69 -14.19
CA ALA A 153 -3.19 -11.51 -14.40
C ALA A 153 -1.72 -11.83 -14.17
N VAL A 154 -1.39 -12.58 -13.11
CA VAL A 154 -0.03 -13.08 -12.83
C VAL A 154 0.51 -13.91 -13.97
N ASN A 155 -0.22 -14.94 -14.42
CA ASN A 155 0.27 -15.85 -15.44
C ASN A 155 0.37 -15.23 -16.84
N ASN A 156 -0.35 -14.14 -17.09
CA ASN A 156 -0.18 -13.31 -18.28
C ASN A 156 0.84 -12.16 -18.08
N TRP A 157 1.31 -11.98 -16.86
CA TRP A 157 2.06 -10.81 -16.40
C TRP A 157 1.43 -9.48 -16.83
N ASP A 158 0.13 -9.34 -16.58
CA ASP A 158 -0.66 -8.15 -16.86
C ASP A 158 -0.42 -7.10 -15.77
N GLU A 159 0.58 -6.25 -15.97
CA GLU A 159 1.01 -5.24 -15.00
C GLU A 159 -0.03 -4.12 -14.77
N ASP A 160 -1.01 -3.96 -15.67
CA ASP A 160 -2.12 -3.03 -15.46
C ASP A 160 -3.12 -3.64 -14.48
N ALA A 161 -3.52 -4.91 -14.70
CA ALA A 161 -4.40 -5.65 -13.79
C ALA A 161 -3.77 -5.89 -12.41
N LEU A 162 -2.44 -6.01 -12.33
CA LEU A 162 -1.68 -6.15 -11.09
C LEU A 162 -1.31 -4.80 -10.45
N SER A 163 -1.86 -3.69 -10.97
CA SER A 163 -1.66 -2.31 -10.50
C SER A 163 -0.24 -1.72 -10.62
N PHE A 164 0.79 -2.49 -10.97
CA PHE A 164 2.19 -2.03 -11.02
C PHE A 164 2.38 -0.82 -11.93
N ARG A 165 1.81 -0.84 -13.14
CA ARG A 165 1.85 0.33 -14.05
C ARG A 165 1.09 1.51 -13.47
N SER A 166 -0.11 1.27 -12.95
CA SER A 166 -0.97 2.34 -12.42
C SER A 166 -0.34 3.06 -11.21
N THR A 167 0.42 2.34 -10.38
CA THR A 167 1.10 2.86 -9.18
C THR A 167 2.54 3.29 -9.45
N GLY A 168 3.08 3.02 -10.64
CA GLY A 168 4.47 3.26 -10.99
C GLY A 168 5.45 2.41 -10.17
N GLN A 169 5.02 1.25 -9.68
CA GLN A 169 5.82 0.32 -8.89
C GLN A 169 6.45 -0.78 -9.75
N GLN A 170 7.50 -1.42 -9.20
CA GLN A 170 8.28 -2.42 -9.92
C GLN A 170 8.08 -3.81 -9.32
N ALA A 171 7.89 -4.80 -10.18
CA ALA A 171 7.90 -6.21 -9.82
C ALA A 171 8.57 -7.04 -10.91
N ALA A 172 9.17 -8.16 -10.53
CA ALA A 172 9.75 -9.12 -11.48
C ALA A 172 8.74 -10.23 -11.80
N GLY A 173 8.61 -10.58 -13.08
CA GLY A 173 7.69 -11.60 -13.56
C GLY A 173 7.89 -12.98 -12.93
N PHE A 174 6.80 -13.59 -12.48
CA PHE A 174 6.76 -14.97 -11.98
C PHE A 174 5.48 -15.68 -12.44
N SER A 175 5.46 -17.01 -12.30
CA SER A 175 4.26 -17.82 -12.57
C SER A 175 3.67 -18.37 -11.28
N ALA A 176 2.34 -18.41 -11.22
CA ALA A 176 1.59 -18.96 -10.10
C ALA A 176 0.96 -20.30 -10.47
N ALA A 177 1.18 -21.29 -9.61
CA ALA A 177 0.67 -22.65 -9.78
C ALA A 177 -0.81 -22.77 -9.40
N ALA A 178 -1.27 -21.94 -8.46
CA ALA A 178 -2.64 -21.96 -7.97
C ALA A 178 -3.10 -20.59 -7.48
N GLY A 179 -4.43 -20.41 -7.47
CA GLY A 179 -5.11 -19.33 -6.78
C GLY A 179 -5.72 -19.83 -5.48
N MET A 180 -5.79 -18.96 -4.46
CA MET A 180 -6.53 -19.22 -3.22
C MET A 180 -7.63 -18.18 -2.99
N ALA A 181 -8.70 -18.59 -2.33
CA ALA A 181 -9.86 -17.77 -2.02
C ALA A 181 -10.24 -17.87 -0.54
N ALA A 182 -11.05 -16.91 -0.07
CA ALA A 182 -11.60 -16.97 1.27
C ALA A 182 -12.40 -18.27 1.50
N GLY A 183 -12.18 -18.90 2.65
CA GLY A 183 -12.74 -20.20 3.00
C GLY A 183 -11.78 -21.38 2.78
N ASP A 184 -10.75 -21.21 1.96
CA ASP A 184 -9.73 -22.24 1.75
C ASP A 184 -8.94 -22.55 3.03
N LEU A 185 -8.33 -23.73 3.05
CA LEU A 185 -7.48 -24.19 4.15
C LEU A 185 -6.08 -24.51 3.62
N LEU A 186 -5.08 -23.78 4.09
CA LEU A 186 -3.67 -24.01 3.77
C LEU A 186 -3.00 -24.79 4.89
N GLN A 187 -2.13 -25.73 4.53
CA GLN A 187 -1.21 -26.36 5.48
C GLN A 187 0.14 -25.65 5.40
N LEU A 188 0.52 -25.00 6.52
CA LEU A 188 1.78 -24.27 6.69
C LEU A 188 2.35 -24.53 8.08
N GLY A 189 3.62 -24.93 8.16
CA GLY A 189 4.32 -25.21 9.42
C GLY A 189 3.67 -26.33 10.24
N GLY A 190 3.04 -27.30 9.57
CA GLY A 190 2.29 -28.38 10.21
C GLY A 190 0.92 -27.98 10.78
N MET A 191 0.44 -26.76 10.50
CA MET A 191 -0.82 -26.23 11.04
C MET A 191 -1.79 -25.85 9.92
N PRO A 192 -3.11 -26.00 10.16
CA PRO A 192 -4.14 -25.54 9.23
C PRO A 192 -4.41 -24.04 9.41
N TRP A 193 -4.33 -23.29 8.31
CA TRP A 193 -4.58 -21.86 8.21
C TRP A 193 -5.79 -21.60 7.33
N ARG A 194 -6.83 -20.98 7.89
CA ARG A 194 -8.02 -20.61 7.14
C ARG A 194 -7.79 -19.27 6.44
N VAL A 195 -8.14 -19.21 5.16
CA VAL A 195 -8.05 -17.99 4.36
C VAL A 195 -9.30 -17.14 4.57
N HIS A 196 -9.12 -15.84 4.81
CA HIS A 196 -10.18 -14.85 4.97
C HIS A 196 -10.00 -13.70 3.99
N ALA A 197 -11.10 -13.14 3.47
CA ALA A 197 -11.04 -11.95 2.63
C ALA A 197 -10.71 -10.69 3.46
N ALA A 198 -9.92 -9.79 2.89
CA ALA A 198 -9.62 -8.47 3.45
C ALA A 198 -9.64 -7.36 2.37
N PRO A 199 -10.78 -7.18 1.65
CA PRO A 199 -10.84 -6.41 0.41
C PRO A 199 -10.69 -4.88 0.57
N GLY A 200 -10.37 -4.39 1.78
CA GLY A 200 -10.29 -2.95 2.06
C GLY A 200 -9.03 -2.28 1.51
N HIS A 201 -7.86 -2.91 1.70
CA HIS A 201 -6.59 -2.36 1.22
C HIS A 201 -6.46 -2.51 -0.31
N ASP A 202 -6.72 -3.74 -0.76
CA ASP A 202 -6.75 -4.19 -2.14
C ASP A 202 -7.95 -5.15 -2.28
N PRO A 203 -8.74 -5.11 -3.39
CA PRO A 203 -9.95 -5.93 -3.53
C PRO A 203 -9.73 -7.45 -3.47
N HIS A 204 -8.52 -7.91 -3.76
CA HIS A 204 -8.13 -9.32 -3.77
C HIS A 204 -7.34 -9.73 -2.54
N ALA A 205 -7.06 -8.81 -1.61
CA ALA A 205 -6.27 -9.11 -0.42
C ALA A 205 -6.92 -10.16 0.50
N LEU A 206 -6.05 -11.00 1.06
CA LEU A 206 -6.39 -12.13 1.92
C LEU A 206 -5.60 -12.07 3.24
N MET A 207 -6.19 -12.65 4.28
CA MET A 207 -5.56 -12.92 5.58
C MET A 207 -5.54 -14.41 5.85
N LEU A 208 -4.57 -14.86 6.66
CA LEU A 208 -4.45 -16.25 7.08
C LEU A 208 -4.64 -16.35 8.59
N PHE A 209 -5.63 -17.12 9.05
CA PHE A 209 -5.91 -17.31 10.46
C PHE A 209 -5.68 -18.75 10.91
N GLN A 210 -4.82 -18.93 11.90
CA GLN A 210 -4.63 -20.21 12.58
C GLN A 210 -5.48 -20.22 13.85
N HIS A 211 -6.46 -21.12 13.90
CA HIS A 211 -7.51 -21.12 14.92
C HIS A 211 -6.99 -21.43 16.34
N ASP A 212 -6.22 -22.50 16.51
CA ASP A 212 -5.84 -23.02 17.83
C ASP A 212 -4.83 -22.11 18.55
N ALA A 213 -3.89 -21.54 17.81
CA ALA A 213 -2.95 -20.52 18.27
C ALA A 213 -3.56 -19.12 18.29
N ARG A 214 -4.75 -18.94 17.68
CA ARG A 214 -5.40 -17.64 17.43
C ARG A 214 -4.44 -16.60 16.84
N LEU A 215 -3.68 -17.02 15.83
CA LEU A 215 -2.65 -16.21 15.18
C LEU A 215 -3.16 -15.75 13.81
N LEU A 216 -3.11 -14.45 13.57
CA LEU A 216 -3.54 -13.85 12.30
C LEU A 216 -2.35 -13.28 11.55
N ILE A 217 -2.15 -13.71 10.30
CA ILE A 217 -1.34 -12.97 9.32
C ILE A 217 -2.29 -12.02 8.61
N SER A 218 -2.18 -10.73 8.89
CA SER A 218 -3.14 -9.73 8.43
C SER A 218 -2.77 -9.07 7.10
N GLY A 219 -1.53 -9.25 6.62
CA GLY A 219 -1.01 -8.41 5.55
C GLY A 219 -1.23 -6.93 5.91
N ASP A 220 -1.85 -6.18 5.01
CA ASP A 220 -2.12 -4.75 5.19
C ASP A 220 -3.52 -4.42 5.69
N ALA A 221 -4.28 -5.44 6.07
CA ALA A 221 -5.62 -5.29 6.66
C ALA A 221 -5.60 -4.70 8.07
N LEU A 222 -4.54 -4.97 8.85
CA LEU A 222 -4.35 -4.44 10.20
C LEU A 222 -2.87 -4.44 10.57
N TRP A 223 -2.39 -3.28 11.00
CA TRP A 223 -1.10 -3.07 11.64
C TRP A 223 -1.32 -2.61 13.09
N GLU A 224 -0.27 -2.61 13.91
CA GLU A 224 -0.38 -2.12 15.30
C GLU A 224 -0.90 -0.67 15.36
N HIS A 225 -0.54 0.15 14.37
CA HIS A 225 -0.89 1.56 14.29
C HIS A 225 -1.79 1.92 13.09
N GLY A 226 -2.69 1.02 12.67
CA GLY A 226 -3.70 1.32 11.66
C GLY A 226 -3.85 0.20 10.62
N PHE A 227 -3.83 0.58 9.35
CA PHE A 227 -3.97 -0.31 8.19
C PHE A 227 -3.36 0.40 6.96
N GLY A 228 -3.16 -0.35 5.88
CA GLY A 228 -2.62 0.16 4.62
C GLY A 228 -3.49 1.23 3.95
N VAL A 229 -3.01 1.79 2.85
CA VAL A 229 -3.81 2.72 2.03
C VAL A 229 -5.04 1.98 1.48
N VAL A 230 -6.18 2.65 1.36
CA VAL A 230 -7.41 2.04 0.82
C VAL A 230 -7.44 2.37 -0.67
N PHE A 231 -6.71 1.62 -1.48
CA PHE A 231 -6.52 1.96 -2.89
C PHE A 231 -7.82 2.12 -3.69
N PRO A 232 -8.85 1.28 -3.51
CA PRO A 232 -10.14 1.46 -4.20
C PRO A 232 -10.77 2.85 -3.94
N GLU A 233 -10.67 3.35 -2.71
CA GLU A 233 -11.25 4.64 -2.34
C GLU A 233 -10.54 5.83 -3.02
N MET A 234 -9.25 5.69 -3.34
CA MET A 234 -8.50 6.74 -4.05
C MET A 234 -9.08 7.04 -5.44
N VAL A 235 -9.85 6.11 -6.00
CA VAL A 235 -10.41 6.20 -7.35
C VAL A 235 -11.94 6.15 -7.37
N GLY A 236 -12.58 6.38 -6.21
CA GLY A 236 -14.02 6.51 -6.08
C GLY A 236 -14.78 5.19 -5.95
N GLU A 237 -14.10 4.09 -5.63
CA GLU A 237 -14.73 2.81 -5.29
C GLU A 237 -14.99 2.69 -3.78
N SER A 238 -15.86 1.78 -3.36
CA SER A 238 -16.34 1.66 -1.98
C SER A 238 -15.34 0.96 -1.03
N GLY A 239 -14.10 1.46 -0.98
CA GLY A 239 -13.01 0.87 -0.21
C GLY A 239 -13.21 0.96 1.31
N PHE A 240 -13.73 2.09 1.83
CA PHE A 240 -13.92 2.25 3.27
C PHE A 240 -14.92 1.27 3.88
N ALA A 241 -16.01 0.98 3.17
CA ALA A 241 -16.98 -0.04 3.62
C ALA A 241 -16.34 -1.44 3.69
N ALA A 242 -15.49 -1.77 2.71
CA ALA A 242 -14.72 -3.00 2.69
C ALA A 242 -13.68 -3.06 3.83
N THR A 243 -12.99 -1.95 4.13
CA THR A 243 -12.09 -1.84 5.29
C THR A 243 -12.86 -2.06 6.59
N ARG A 244 -14.02 -1.43 6.77
CA ARG A 244 -14.87 -1.62 7.96
C ARG A 244 -15.24 -3.08 8.16
N SER A 245 -15.76 -3.73 7.11
CA SER A 245 -16.11 -5.15 7.16
C SER A 245 -14.91 -6.04 7.47
N THR A 246 -13.72 -5.68 6.99
CA THR A 246 -12.47 -6.38 7.29
C THR A 246 -12.10 -6.26 8.77
N LEU A 247 -12.15 -5.06 9.34
CA LEU A 247 -11.88 -4.83 10.77
C LEU A 247 -12.89 -5.55 11.67
N ASP A 248 -14.16 -5.61 11.26
CA ASP A 248 -15.20 -6.35 11.99
C ASP A 248 -14.98 -7.86 11.92
N ALA A 249 -14.55 -8.38 10.76
CA ALA A 249 -14.14 -9.78 10.62
C ALA A 249 -12.94 -10.13 11.52
N ILE A 250 -11.91 -9.27 11.56
CA ILE A 250 -10.76 -9.47 12.46
C ILE A 250 -11.21 -9.47 13.92
N ALA A 251 -12.09 -8.55 14.31
CA ALA A 251 -12.64 -8.49 15.66
C ALA A 251 -13.40 -9.79 16.01
N ALA A 252 -14.18 -10.34 15.07
CA ALA A 252 -14.92 -11.59 15.24
C ALA A 252 -14.01 -12.83 15.33
N LEU A 253 -12.87 -12.83 14.63
CA LEU A 253 -11.86 -13.90 14.75
C LEU A 253 -11.16 -13.91 16.11
N ALA A 254 -11.16 -12.78 16.82
CA ALA A 254 -10.55 -12.60 18.13
C ALA A 254 -9.11 -13.16 18.24
N PRO A 255 -8.17 -12.73 17.36
CA PRO A 255 -6.80 -13.21 17.41
C PRO A 255 -6.12 -12.79 18.71
N ALA A 256 -5.26 -13.66 19.23
CA ALA A 256 -4.41 -13.38 20.38
C ALA A 256 -3.14 -12.60 19.99
N ALA A 257 -2.69 -12.77 18.74
CA ALA A 257 -1.56 -12.05 18.17
C ALA A 257 -1.77 -11.86 16.66
N VAL A 258 -1.18 -10.79 16.13
CA VAL A 258 -1.24 -10.44 14.71
C VAL A 258 0.18 -10.25 14.17
N ILE A 259 0.46 -10.89 13.04
CA ILE A 259 1.67 -10.69 12.23
C ILE A 259 1.28 -9.80 11.05
N PRO A 260 1.61 -8.50 11.09
CA PRO A 260 1.29 -7.59 10.01
C PRO A 260 2.19 -7.77 8.79
N GLY A 261 1.72 -7.25 7.65
CA GLY A 261 2.53 -7.07 6.45
C GLY A 261 3.76 -6.21 6.73
N HIS A 262 3.63 -5.19 7.59
CA HIS A 262 4.75 -4.35 7.99
C HIS A 262 4.78 -4.06 9.50
N GLY A 263 5.99 -4.02 10.06
CA GLY A 263 6.24 -3.80 11.49
C GLY A 263 6.24 -5.07 12.33
N ALA A 264 6.33 -4.92 13.65
CA ALA A 264 6.48 -6.02 14.59
C ALA A 264 5.16 -6.78 14.85
N VAL A 265 5.27 -8.00 15.36
CA VAL A 265 4.13 -8.76 15.90
C VAL A 265 3.58 -8.04 17.13
N PHE A 266 2.26 -7.92 17.23
CA PHE A 266 1.60 -7.29 18.37
C PHE A 266 0.50 -8.19 18.96
N THR A 267 0.24 -8.01 20.25
CA THR A 267 -0.76 -8.78 21.02
C THR A 267 -1.91 -7.93 21.56
N ASP A 268 -1.74 -6.60 21.64
CA ASP A 268 -2.84 -5.69 22.00
C ASP A 268 -3.75 -5.41 20.79
N VAL A 269 -4.43 -6.47 20.35
CA VAL A 269 -5.31 -6.47 19.17
C VAL A 269 -6.51 -5.52 19.38
N ALA A 270 -7.05 -5.46 20.60
CA ALA A 270 -8.19 -4.59 20.91
C ALA A 270 -7.83 -3.11 20.72
N ALA A 271 -6.66 -2.68 21.23
CA ALA A 271 -6.22 -1.31 21.03
C ALA A 271 -5.85 -1.03 19.57
N ALA A 272 -5.24 -1.99 18.86
CA ALA A 272 -4.96 -1.85 17.43
C ALA A 272 -6.24 -1.66 16.60
N LEU A 273 -7.28 -2.47 16.84
CA LEU A 273 -8.59 -2.32 16.20
C LEU A 273 -9.26 -0.99 16.53
N ALA A 274 -9.16 -0.51 17.78
CA ALA A 274 -9.69 0.79 18.17
C ALA A 274 -9.00 1.93 17.41
N ARG A 275 -7.66 1.90 17.31
CA ARG A 275 -6.87 2.85 16.52
C ARG A 275 -7.24 2.79 15.03
N ALA A 276 -7.35 1.59 14.46
CA ALA A 276 -7.75 1.39 13.07
C ALA A 276 -9.15 1.96 12.79
N ARG A 277 -10.16 1.65 13.63
CA ARG A 277 -11.52 2.19 13.48
C ARG A 277 -11.57 3.71 13.64
N SER A 278 -10.81 4.28 14.58
CA SER A 278 -10.71 5.72 14.72
C SER A 278 -10.10 6.38 13.48
N ARG A 279 -9.03 5.79 12.92
CA ARG A 279 -8.40 6.28 11.69
C ARG A 279 -9.36 6.18 10.50
N LEU A 280 -10.08 5.07 10.36
CA LEU A 280 -11.08 4.88 9.32
C LEU A 280 -12.19 5.94 9.41
N GLY A 281 -12.72 6.20 10.61
CA GLY A 281 -13.75 7.23 10.80
C GLY A 281 -13.28 8.64 10.41
N VAL A 282 -12.00 8.97 10.63
CA VAL A 282 -11.40 10.23 10.16
C VAL A 282 -11.34 10.28 8.64
N PHE A 283 -11.04 9.17 7.99
CA PHE A 283 -10.98 9.09 6.53
C PHE A 283 -12.36 9.09 5.87
N GLU A 284 -13.36 8.41 6.44
CA GLU A 284 -14.74 8.47 5.96
C GLU A 284 -15.33 9.88 6.09
N ALA A 285 -15.01 10.59 7.17
CA ALA A 285 -15.43 11.98 7.35
C ALA A 285 -14.71 12.96 6.41
N SER A 286 -13.57 12.56 5.83
CA SER A 286 -12.78 13.39 4.93
C SER A 286 -12.02 12.53 3.91
N PRO A 287 -12.69 11.98 2.88
CA PRO A 287 -12.06 11.08 1.91
C PRO A 287 -10.87 11.72 1.17
N GLU A 288 -10.94 13.02 0.90
CA GLU A 288 -9.82 13.79 0.36
C GLU A 288 -8.54 13.66 1.21
N ARG A 289 -8.67 13.66 2.55
CA ARG A 289 -7.53 13.52 3.46
C ARG A 289 -6.85 12.17 3.31
N HIS A 290 -7.63 11.12 3.07
CA HIS A 290 -7.12 9.79 2.77
C HIS A 290 -6.40 9.77 1.42
N ALA A 291 -6.98 10.36 0.37
CA ALA A 291 -6.34 10.43 -0.94
C ALA A 291 -4.97 11.14 -0.86
N ARG A 292 -4.88 12.28 -0.14
CA ARG A 292 -3.58 12.95 0.10
C ARG A 292 -2.61 12.07 0.88
N HIS A 293 -3.11 11.27 1.82
CA HIS A 293 -2.27 10.29 2.52
C HIS A 293 -1.73 9.21 1.58
N GLY A 294 -2.57 8.65 0.70
CA GLY A 294 -2.16 7.69 -0.32
C GLY A 294 -1.08 8.25 -1.24
N LEU A 295 -1.24 9.48 -1.75
CA LEU A 295 -0.23 10.14 -2.59
C LEU A 295 1.12 10.32 -1.87
N ARG A 296 1.10 10.69 -0.59
CA ARG A 296 2.33 10.78 0.22
C ARG A 296 2.99 9.42 0.39
N VAL A 297 2.21 8.34 0.59
CA VAL A 297 2.75 6.98 0.71
C VAL A 297 3.40 6.56 -0.60
N LEU A 298 2.74 6.73 -1.75
CA LEU A 298 3.30 6.42 -3.07
C LEU A 298 4.61 7.18 -3.31
N LEU A 299 4.62 8.49 -3.08
CA LEU A 299 5.81 9.31 -3.26
C LEU A 299 6.95 8.90 -2.31
N LYS A 300 6.63 8.56 -1.06
CA LYS A 300 7.59 8.03 -0.08
C LYS A 300 8.17 6.68 -0.53
N PHE A 301 7.35 5.78 -1.06
CA PHE A 301 7.81 4.51 -1.64
C PHE A 301 8.77 4.75 -2.82
N GLN A 302 8.50 5.74 -3.66
CA GLN A 302 9.42 6.10 -4.75
C GLN A 302 10.76 6.62 -4.22
N LEU A 303 10.77 7.37 -3.12
CA LEU A 303 12.01 7.81 -2.46
C LEU A 303 12.78 6.65 -1.81
N LEU A 304 12.08 5.69 -1.19
CA LEU A 304 12.70 4.51 -0.56
C LEU A 304 13.44 3.63 -1.58
N GLN A 305 12.98 3.61 -2.83
CA GLN A 305 13.65 2.91 -3.93
C GLN A 305 14.96 3.59 -4.37
N GLN A 306 15.18 4.84 -3.97
CA GLN A 306 16.30 5.67 -4.40
C GLN A 306 17.12 6.10 -3.16
N PRO A 307 17.90 5.20 -2.55
CA PRO A 307 18.60 5.48 -1.28
C PRO A 307 19.58 6.65 -1.37
N GLU A 308 20.16 6.88 -2.55
CA GLU A 308 21.04 8.03 -2.83
C GLU A 308 20.30 9.35 -3.07
N GLY A 309 18.96 9.29 -3.19
CA GLY A 309 18.11 10.40 -3.59
C GLY A 309 17.80 10.41 -5.08
N VAL A 310 16.83 11.24 -5.47
CA VAL A 310 16.34 11.37 -6.84
C VAL A 310 16.19 12.85 -7.20
N ALA A 311 16.49 13.21 -8.45
CA ALA A 311 16.27 14.58 -8.89
C ALA A 311 14.79 14.92 -8.80
N ARG A 312 14.47 16.14 -8.36
CA ARG A 312 13.07 16.57 -8.19
C ARG A 312 12.25 16.41 -9.47
N ASP A 313 12.86 16.68 -10.63
CA ASP A 313 12.17 16.63 -11.92
C ASP A 313 11.89 15.19 -12.37
N ASP A 314 12.78 14.24 -12.06
CA ASP A 314 12.54 12.81 -12.32
C ASP A 314 11.42 12.28 -11.42
N LEU A 315 11.43 12.66 -10.14
CA LEU A 315 10.39 12.30 -9.18
C LEU A 315 9.03 12.88 -9.58
N ARG A 316 9.02 14.12 -10.09
CA ARG A 316 7.85 14.79 -10.65
C ARG A 316 7.33 14.06 -11.88
N ALA A 317 8.21 13.71 -12.82
CA ALA A 317 7.83 12.99 -14.04
C ALA A 317 7.15 11.66 -13.69
N TRP A 318 7.76 10.87 -12.81
CA TRP A 318 7.15 9.64 -12.28
C TRP A 318 5.76 9.88 -11.66
N PHE A 319 5.63 10.91 -10.82
CA PHE A 319 4.37 11.22 -10.14
C PHE A 319 3.25 11.58 -11.14
N CYS A 320 3.59 12.33 -12.19
CA CYS A 320 2.65 12.72 -13.24
C CYS A 320 2.28 11.57 -14.18
N ASP A 321 3.18 10.60 -14.38
CA ASP A 321 2.98 9.44 -15.26
C ASP A 321 2.18 8.31 -14.58
N ALA A 322 2.14 8.25 -13.25
CA ALA A 322 1.38 7.24 -12.52
C ALA A 322 -0.14 7.42 -12.71
N GLU A 323 -0.79 6.44 -13.35
CA GLU A 323 -2.22 6.51 -13.69
C GLU A 323 -3.11 6.67 -12.46
N LEU A 324 -2.78 5.99 -11.35
CA LEU A 324 -3.50 6.09 -10.09
C LEU A 324 -3.52 7.53 -9.57
N VAL A 325 -2.40 8.24 -9.68
CA VAL A 325 -2.30 9.65 -9.29
C VAL A 325 -3.22 10.50 -10.16
N ALA A 326 -3.20 10.29 -11.47
CA ALA A 326 -4.07 11.00 -12.40
C ALA A 326 -5.56 10.72 -12.16
N ARG A 327 -5.93 9.47 -11.83
CA ARG A 327 -7.30 9.09 -11.47
C ARG A 327 -7.75 9.75 -10.16
N ALA A 328 -6.91 9.69 -9.12
CA ALA A 328 -7.19 10.35 -7.84
C ALA A 328 -7.32 11.87 -8.00
N ALA A 329 -6.45 12.50 -8.79
CA ALA A 329 -6.52 13.93 -9.09
C ALA A 329 -7.83 14.32 -9.77
N ARG A 330 -8.26 13.57 -10.79
CA ARG A 330 -9.57 13.81 -11.45
C ARG A 330 -10.74 13.66 -10.49
N HIS A 331 -10.66 12.72 -9.54
CA HIS A 331 -11.74 12.44 -8.60
C HIS A 331 -11.85 13.50 -7.50
N PHE A 332 -10.74 13.85 -6.83
CA PHE A 332 -10.74 14.72 -5.66
C PHE A 332 -10.39 16.18 -5.97
N TRP A 333 -9.59 16.44 -7.01
CA TRP A 333 -9.04 17.78 -7.31
C TRP A 333 -9.13 18.12 -8.81
N PRO A 334 -10.33 18.15 -9.42
CA PRO A 334 -10.49 18.34 -10.87
C PRO A 334 -9.94 19.66 -11.41
N ASN A 335 -9.72 20.65 -10.54
CA ASN A 335 -9.20 21.98 -10.89
C ASN A 335 -7.71 22.15 -10.56
N LEU A 336 -7.04 21.14 -9.99
CA LEU A 336 -5.63 21.19 -9.62
C LEU A 336 -4.78 20.49 -10.69
N THR A 337 -3.68 21.11 -11.10
CA THR A 337 -2.73 20.46 -12.03
C THR A 337 -1.92 19.39 -11.29
N LEU A 338 -1.45 18.36 -12.01
CA LEU A 338 -0.59 17.32 -11.41
C LEU A 338 0.71 17.90 -10.86
N ASP A 339 1.27 18.93 -11.50
CA ASP A 339 2.46 19.65 -11.00
C ASP A 339 2.23 20.34 -9.65
N ALA A 340 1.06 20.96 -9.48
CA ALA A 340 0.69 21.60 -8.23
C ALA A 340 0.45 20.54 -7.13
N LEU A 341 -0.27 19.48 -7.46
CA LEU A 341 -0.51 18.36 -6.54
C LEU A 341 0.79 17.66 -6.11
N PHE A 342 1.73 17.46 -7.04
CA PHE A 342 3.07 16.96 -6.76
C PHE A 342 3.79 17.85 -5.76
N SER A 343 3.79 19.16 -6.01
CA SER A 343 4.48 20.14 -5.15
C SER A 343 3.88 20.15 -3.74
N GLU A 344 2.56 20.18 -3.61
CA GLU A 344 1.86 20.06 -2.32
C GLU A 344 2.19 18.76 -1.58
N THR A 345 2.20 17.63 -2.31
CA THR A 345 2.49 16.31 -1.73
C THR A 345 3.93 16.22 -1.22
N LEU A 346 4.88 16.73 -2.01
CA LEU A 346 6.28 16.75 -1.65
C LEU A 346 6.56 17.71 -0.47
N ASP A 347 5.97 18.89 -0.47
CA ASP A 347 6.10 19.85 0.64
C ASP A 347 5.53 19.27 1.94
N ALA A 348 4.43 18.52 1.87
CA ALA A 348 3.90 17.80 3.03
C ALA A 348 4.87 16.72 3.56
N LEU A 349 5.64 16.04 2.70
CA LEU A 349 6.69 15.11 3.14
C LEU A 349 7.86 15.85 3.80
N PHE A 350 8.27 17.01 3.29
CA PHE A 350 9.29 17.83 3.95
C PHE A 350 8.84 18.32 5.32
N LEU A 351 7.60 18.83 5.43
CA LEU A 351 7.01 19.29 6.70
C LEU A 351 6.92 18.18 7.75
N ALA A 352 6.65 16.95 7.32
CA ALA A 352 6.62 15.78 8.19
C ALA A 352 8.00 15.16 8.46
N SER A 353 9.08 15.76 7.97
CA SER A 353 10.44 15.21 8.00
C SER A 353 10.57 13.80 7.41
N ALA A 354 9.65 13.44 6.51
CA ALA A 354 9.63 12.17 5.80
C ALA A 354 10.44 12.22 4.48
N ALA A 355 10.86 13.42 4.06
CA ALA A 355 11.81 13.65 2.99
C ALA A 355 12.77 14.78 3.39
N SER A 356 13.94 14.84 2.75
CA SER A 356 14.90 15.93 2.92
C SER A 356 15.48 16.38 1.57
N ARG A 357 16.05 17.58 1.54
CA ARG A 357 16.76 18.11 0.38
C ARG A 357 18.25 17.99 0.60
N ARG A 358 18.96 17.42 -0.39
CA ARG A 358 20.41 17.34 -0.44
C ARG A 358 20.85 17.82 -1.81
N ASP A 359 21.37 19.05 -1.88
CA ASP A 359 21.65 19.75 -3.13
C ASP A 359 20.43 19.80 -4.08
N HIS A 360 20.51 19.12 -5.22
CA HIS A 360 19.46 19.02 -6.23
C HIS A 360 18.59 17.76 -6.08
N LEU A 361 18.88 16.91 -5.09
CA LEU A 361 18.20 15.65 -4.84
C LEU A 361 17.16 15.78 -3.72
N VAL A 362 16.08 15.03 -3.89
CA VAL A 362 15.11 14.71 -2.85
C VAL A 362 15.48 13.34 -2.30
N CYS A 363 15.70 13.26 -0.99
CA CYS A 363 16.09 12.03 -0.32
C CYS A 363 14.98 11.53 0.60
N ASN A 364 14.88 10.21 0.74
CA ASN A 364 14.15 9.61 1.85
C ASN A 364 14.74 10.11 3.19
N ALA A 365 13.88 10.46 4.14
CA ALA A 365 14.28 10.73 5.52
C ALA A 365 13.38 9.95 6.47
N ASP A 366 13.95 9.32 7.49
CA ASP A 366 13.17 8.73 8.55
C ASP A 366 12.82 9.84 9.55
N PRO A 367 11.55 9.97 9.99
CA PRO A 367 11.20 10.92 11.04
C PRO A 367 12.06 10.62 12.29
N ALA A 368 12.69 11.66 12.84
CA ALA A 368 13.54 11.58 14.02
C ALA A 368 12.77 11.16 15.29
#